data_AF-A0A7C5J818-F1
#
_entry.id   AF-A0A7C5J818-F1
#
_cell.length_a   1.000
_cell.length_b   1.000
_cell.length_c   1.000
_cell.angle_alpha   90.00
_cell.angle_beta   90.00
_cell.angle_gamma   90.00
#
_symmetry.space_group_name_H-M   'P 1'
#
loop_
_entity.id
_entity.type
_entity.pdbx_description
1 polymer ?
#
loop_
_entity_poly.entity_id
_entity_poly.type
_entity_poly.pdbx_seq_one_letter_code
_entity_poly.pdbx_strand_id
1 'polypeptide(L)'
;GGYHEPKAITVTTYDSAHIHMDRIGNRWGLVVFDECHHLPSESYAMAARCCMAPLRLGLTATPERTDGGEALYAELIGPVVYRKDIDELSGDYLAAYETERLEVTLTDEERARYQEERAIYTAFLRQQGIRMGSPGGWEDFIMRSSRTAEGRRAFEAYRNQKKLALAAERKLELLDHLLHAHRRDRTIVFTEDNATVYEIAQRFLVPAITHQTKVKERSQILKDFNAGDLRVVVTSKVLNEGVNVPEANVAIVLSGSGSVREHVQRLGRVLRKREGKRAVLYELVSAGTSEEFTSQKRREHRAYQ
;
A
#
# COMPACT_ATOMS: atom_id res chain seq x y z
N GLY A 1 6.46 0.66 26.78
CA GLY A 1 7.02 1.78 27.54
C GLY A 1 6.57 3.07 26.89
N GLY A 2 5.81 3.89 27.60
CA GLY A 2 5.26 5.15 27.11
C GLY A 2 5.01 6.10 28.28
N TYR A 3 5.12 7.40 28.04
CA TYR A 3 4.73 8.43 28.99
C TYR A 3 3.20 8.52 28.99
N HIS A 4 2.56 8.31 30.14
CA HIS A 4 1.11 8.40 30.31
C HIS A 4 0.74 9.57 31.20
N GLU A 5 1.00 10.79 30.75
CA GLU A 5 0.57 12.01 31.43
C GLU A 5 -0.35 12.82 30.52
N PRO A 6 -1.68 12.75 30.73
CA PRO A 6 -2.63 13.58 30.01
C PRO A 6 -2.36 15.06 30.31
N LYS A 7 -2.06 15.84 29.28
CA LYS A 7 -1.91 17.30 29.32
C LYS A 7 -3.04 17.96 28.54
N ALA A 8 -3.14 19.29 28.66
CA ALA A 8 -4.11 20.09 27.89
C ALA A 8 -4.02 19.81 26.38
N ILE A 9 -2.81 19.60 25.87
CA ILE A 9 -2.54 19.07 24.52
C ILE A 9 -1.85 17.73 24.68
N THR A 10 -2.48 16.67 24.19
CA THR A 10 -1.96 15.30 24.27
C THR A 10 -1.97 14.68 22.87
N VAL A 11 -0.85 14.08 22.46
CA VAL A 11 -0.74 13.29 21.24
C VAL A 11 -0.67 11.82 21.65
N THR A 12 -1.49 10.98 21.03
CA THR A 12 -1.55 9.55 21.30
C THR A 12 -1.75 8.78 19.99
N THR A 13 -1.39 7.49 20.00
CA THR A 13 -1.71 6.58 18.89
C THR A 13 -3.12 6.05 19.03
N TYR A 14 -3.74 5.60 17.94
CA TYR A 14 -5.05 4.94 17.97
C TYR A 14 -5.07 3.73 18.91
N ASP A 15 -3.99 2.94 18.94
CA ASP A 15 -3.90 1.78 19.84
C ASP A 15 -3.92 2.20 21.31
N SER A 16 -3.18 3.25 21.68
CA SER A 16 -3.18 3.73 23.06
C SER A 16 -4.48 4.44 23.42
N ALA A 17 -5.11 5.14 22.46
CA ALA A 17 -6.44 5.70 22.62
C ALA A 17 -7.49 4.60 22.89
N HIS A 18 -7.49 3.52 22.12
CA HIS A 18 -8.39 2.39 22.32
C HIS A 18 -8.30 1.81 23.74
N ILE A 19 -7.10 1.75 24.32
CA ILE A 19 -6.87 1.18 25.66
C ILE A 19 -7.30 2.14 26.79
N HIS A 20 -7.30 3.46 26.57
CA HIS A 20 -7.42 4.43 27.66
C HIS A 20 -8.60 5.39 27.58
N MET A 21 -9.25 5.54 26.41
CA MET A 21 -10.26 6.58 26.20
C MET A 21 -11.52 6.35 27.04
N ASP A 22 -11.77 5.13 27.50
CA ASP A 22 -12.79 4.81 28.50
C ASP A 22 -12.59 5.57 29.83
N ARG A 23 -11.33 5.84 30.22
CA ARG A 23 -10.97 6.52 31.49
C ARG A 23 -10.69 8.01 31.33
N ILE A 24 -10.19 8.43 30.17
CA ILE A 24 -9.70 9.79 29.94
C ILE A 24 -10.50 10.57 28.89
N GLY A 25 -11.52 9.95 28.28
CA GLY A 25 -12.28 10.53 27.17
C GLY A 25 -13.07 11.79 27.51
N ASN A 26 -13.24 12.13 28.79
CA ASN A 26 -13.93 13.32 29.26
C ASN A 26 -13.01 14.54 29.48
N ARG A 27 -11.72 14.45 29.15
CA ARG A 27 -10.72 15.47 29.52
C ARG A 27 -10.54 16.60 28.51
N TRP A 28 -11.03 16.46 27.28
CA TRP A 28 -10.80 17.43 26.20
C TRP A 28 -12.10 17.90 25.56
N GLY A 29 -12.12 19.17 25.16
CA GLY A 29 -13.23 19.77 24.40
C GLY A 29 -13.10 19.59 22.88
N LEU A 30 -11.91 19.22 22.39
CA LEU A 30 -11.58 19.00 20.99
C LEU A 30 -10.80 17.69 20.83
N VAL A 31 -11.15 16.90 19.82
CA VAL A 31 -10.37 15.76 19.35
C VAL A 31 -10.06 15.90 17.86
N VAL A 32 -8.82 15.61 17.48
CA VAL A 32 -8.36 15.61 16.10
C VAL A 32 -7.91 14.19 15.74
N PHE A 33 -8.50 13.63 14.71
CA PHE A 33 -8.17 12.32 14.15
C PHE A 33 -7.33 12.52 12.90
N ASP A 34 -6.01 12.35 13.03
CA ASP A 34 -5.12 12.28 11.87
C ASP A 34 -5.23 10.91 11.20
N GLU A 35 -5.09 10.86 9.89
CA GLU A 35 -5.37 9.68 9.05
C GLU A 35 -6.68 8.97 9.43
N CYS A 36 -7.76 9.76 9.54
CA CYS A 36 -9.04 9.29 10.07
C CYS A 36 -9.69 8.16 9.24
N HIS A 37 -9.12 7.83 8.08
CA HIS A 37 -9.54 6.67 7.30
C HIS A 37 -9.34 5.33 8.01
N HIS A 38 -8.51 5.27 9.06
CA HIS A 38 -8.38 4.09 9.94
C HIS A 38 -9.48 3.96 10.98
N LEU A 39 -10.14 5.08 11.31
CA LEU A 39 -11.10 5.17 12.41
C LEU A 39 -12.32 4.22 12.30
N PRO A 40 -12.84 3.90 11.10
CA PRO A 40 -13.97 2.96 10.95
C PRO A 40 -13.70 1.52 11.38
N SER A 41 -12.44 1.15 11.71
CA SER A 41 -12.15 -0.15 12.31
C SER A 41 -12.81 -0.30 13.69
N GLU A 42 -13.25 -1.51 14.03
CA GLU A 42 -14.04 -1.79 15.25
C GLU A 42 -13.38 -1.24 16.53
N SER A 43 -12.08 -1.50 16.70
CA SER A 43 -11.31 -1.04 17.86
C SER A 43 -11.17 0.48 17.90
N TYR A 44 -10.89 1.14 16.78
CA TYR A 44 -10.63 2.58 16.76
C TYR A 44 -11.93 3.39 16.84
N ALA A 45 -13.01 2.88 16.25
CA ALA A 45 -14.34 3.43 16.40
C ALA A 45 -14.76 3.48 17.88
N MET A 46 -14.41 2.45 18.66
CA MET A 46 -14.65 2.46 20.11
C MET A 46 -13.93 3.62 20.81
N ALA A 47 -12.67 3.88 20.44
CA ALA A 47 -11.91 5.00 21.01
C ALA A 47 -12.60 6.35 20.74
N ALA A 48 -13.08 6.58 19.51
CA ALA A 48 -13.84 7.79 19.19
C ALA A 48 -15.18 7.88 19.94
N ARG A 49 -15.88 6.76 20.13
CA ARG A 49 -17.14 6.70 20.90
C ARG A 49 -16.94 7.03 22.38
N CYS A 50 -15.82 6.59 22.98
CA CYS A 50 -15.49 6.89 24.37
C CYS A 50 -15.02 8.35 24.60
N CYS A 51 -14.65 9.08 23.54
CA CYS A 51 -14.24 10.48 23.66
C CYS A 51 -15.47 11.41 23.68
N MET A 52 -15.69 12.10 24.79
CA MET A 52 -16.82 13.02 24.96
C MET A 52 -16.58 14.42 24.36
N ALA A 53 -15.45 14.63 23.68
CA ALA A 53 -15.13 15.92 23.06
C ALA A 53 -16.23 16.31 22.06
N PRO A 54 -16.91 17.47 22.26
CA PRO A 54 -17.96 17.92 21.35
C PRO A 54 -17.41 18.43 20.02
N LEU A 55 -16.19 18.97 20.01
CA LEU A 55 -15.52 19.40 18.78
C LEU A 55 -14.69 18.24 18.24
N ARG A 56 -14.93 17.87 16.97
CA ARG A 56 -14.27 16.74 16.31
C ARG A 56 -13.79 17.17 14.93
N LEU A 57 -12.54 16.82 14.61
CA LEU A 57 -11.93 17.09 13.31
C LEU A 57 -11.26 15.82 12.80
N GLY A 58 -11.59 15.39 11.57
CA GLY A 58 -10.92 14.29 10.89
C GLY A 58 -10.06 14.83 9.74
N LEU A 59 -8.85 14.31 9.60
CA LEU A 59 -7.93 14.62 8.51
C LEU A 59 -7.59 13.33 7.78
N THR A 60 -7.77 13.30 6.47
CA THR A 60 -7.37 12.16 5.63
C THR A 60 -7.21 12.62 4.18
N ALA A 61 -6.26 12.01 3.47
CA ALA A 61 -6.13 12.17 2.02
C ALA A 61 -7.03 11.20 1.23
N THR A 62 -7.58 10.18 1.89
CA THR A 62 -8.28 9.04 1.27
C THR A 62 -9.49 8.66 2.12
N PRO A 63 -10.59 9.43 2.05
CA PRO A 63 -11.77 9.15 2.85
C PRO A 63 -12.48 7.86 2.41
N GLU A 64 -12.42 7.50 1.12
CA GLU A 64 -13.09 6.32 0.59
C GLU A 64 -12.46 5.01 1.08
N ARG A 65 -13.30 4.05 1.46
CA ARG A 65 -12.86 2.69 1.78
C ARG A 65 -13.58 1.67 0.90
N THR A 66 -12.88 0.59 0.58
CA THR A 66 -13.46 -0.50 -0.22
C THR A 66 -14.53 -1.29 0.54
N ASP A 67 -14.56 -1.19 1.86
CA ASP A 67 -15.50 -1.89 2.74
C ASP A 67 -16.74 -1.05 3.11
N GLY A 68 -16.86 0.18 2.61
CA GLY A 68 -17.99 1.07 2.92
C GLY A 68 -17.92 1.69 4.32
N GLY A 69 -16.80 1.52 5.04
CA GLY A 69 -16.63 2.03 6.40
C GLY A 69 -16.69 3.55 6.53
N GLU A 70 -16.58 4.29 5.41
CA GLU A 70 -16.72 5.75 5.38
C GLU A 70 -18.08 6.25 5.90
N ALA A 71 -19.12 5.40 5.87
CA ALA A 71 -20.42 5.72 6.45
C ALA A 71 -20.35 6.02 7.95
N LEU A 72 -19.35 5.46 8.66
CA LEU A 72 -19.15 5.69 10.09
C LEU A 72 -18.57 7.08 10.40
N TYR A 73 -18.00 7.81 9.43
CA TYR A 73 -17.43 9.13 9.73
C TYR A 73 -18.48 10.10 10.23
N ALA A 74 -19.68 10.09 9.65
CA ALA A 74 -20.75 11.00 10.04
C ALA A 74 -21.13 10.85 11.53
N GLU A 75 -21.07 9.62 12.03
CA GLU A 75 -21.35 9.30 13.44
C GLU A 75 -20.14 9.55 14.36
N LEU A 76 -18.94 9.15 13.92
CA LEU A 76 -17.74 9.19 14.74
C LEU A 76 -17.07 10.57 14.78
N ILE A 77 -17.19 11.36 13.71
CA ILE A 77 -16.50 12.65 13.56
C ILE A 77 -17.50 13.73 13.15
N GLY A 78 -18.18 13.53 12.01
CA GLY A 78 -19.03 14.52 11.35
C GLY A 78 -18.94 14.40 9.82
N PRO A 79 -19.69 15.23 9.08
CA PRO A 79 -19.66 15.23 7.61
C PRO A 79 -18.33 15.79 7.08
N VAL A 80 -18.02 15.49 5.82
CA VAL A 80 -16.93 16.14 5.10
C VAL A 80 -17.29 17.61 4.88
N VAL A 81 -16.59 18.51 5.57
CA VAL A 81 -16.80 19.96 5.48
C VAL A 81 -15.92 20.65 4.44
N TYR A 82 -14.84 19.99 4.03
CA TYR A 82 -13.91 20.46 3.01
C TYR A 82 -13.25 19.26 2.34
N ARG A 83 -13.18 19.29 1.02
CA ARG A 83 -12.44 18.33 0.21
C ARG A 83 -11.75 19.11 -0.88
N LYS A 84 -10.52 18.72 -1.19
CA LYS A 84 -9.80 19.21 -2.34
C LYS A 84 -9.13 18.02 -3.00
N ASP A 85 -9.41 17.82 -4.27
CA ASP A 85 -8.84 16.70 -5.01
C ASP A 85 -7.42 17.05 -5.51
N ILE A 86 -6.67 16.01 -5.88
CA ILE A 86 -5.24 16.09 -6.21
C ILE A 86 -5.01 16.96 -7.46
N ASP A 87 -5.87 16.83 -8.44
CA ASP A 87 -5.92 17.65 -9.65
C ASP A 87 -6.11 19.15 -9.34
N GLU A 88 -6.92 19.50 -8.34
CA GLU A 88 -7.11 20.89 -7.89
C GLU A 88 -5.91 21.46 -7.10
N LEU A 89 -5.00 20.59 -6.66
CA LEU A 89 -3.73 20.93 -6.01
C LEU A 89 -2.55 21.01 -7.00
N SER A 90 -2.79 20.71 -8.28
CA SER A 90 -1.79 20.82 -9.33
C SER A 90 -1.43 22.29 -9.59
N GLY A 91 -0.13 22.61 -9.50
CA GLY A 91 0.40 23.98 -9.56
C GLY A 91 1.37 24.27 -8.43
N ASP A 92 0.88 24.25 -7.18
CA ASP A 92 1.65 24.72 -6.01
C ASP A 92 2.17 23.60 -5.08
N TYR A 93 1.52 22.43 -5.00
CA TYR A 93 1.82 21.42 -3.95
C TYR A 93 2.13 19.99 -4.44
N LEU A 94 1.68 19.61 -5.63
CA LEU A 94 2.04 18.31 -6.21
C LEU A 94 3.23 18.46 -7.15
N ALA A 95 4.28 17.68 -6.90
CA ALA A 95 5.34 17.54 -7.87
C ALA A 95 4.78 16.90 -9.14
N ALA A 96 4.91 17.58 -10.27
CA ALA A 96 4.61 16.98 -11.57
C ALA A 96 5.56 15.78 -11.80
N TYR A 97 5.03 14.56 -11.65
CA TYR A 97 5.71 13.32 -11.98
C TYR A 97 5.05 12.67 -13.19
N GLU A 98 5.83 11.94 -13.97
CA GLU A 98 5.37 11.17 -15.13
C GLU A 98 5.14 9.73 -14.71
N THR A 99 4.09 9.11 -15.22
CA THR A 99 3.78 7.70 -14.93
C THR A 99 3.96 6.88 -16.20
N GLU A 100 4.82 5.86 -16.14
CA GLU A 100 5.07 4.93 -17.22
C GLU A 100 4.66 3.52 -16.82
N ARG A 101 3.75 2.92 -17.59
CA ARG A 101 3.35 1.52 -17.39
C ARG A 101 4.15 0.66 -18.36
N LEU A 102 4.87 -0.31 -17.81
CA LEU A 102 5.68 -1.25 -18.56
C LEU A 102 5.11 -2.64 -18.37
N GLU A 103 4.59 -3.20 -19.46
CA GLU A 103 4.07 -4.55 -19.48
C GLU A 103 5.18 -5.52 -19.88
N VAL A 104 5.31 -6.62 -19.13
CA VAL A 104 6.19 -7.73 -19.48
C VAL A 104 5.40 -9.01 -19.58
N THR A 105 5.81 -9.89 -20.47
CA THR A 105 5.21 -11.21 -20.60
C THR A 105 5.97 -12.20 -19.74
N LEU A 106 5.29 -13.18 -19.15
CA LEU A 106 5.95 -14.32 -18.49
C LEU A 106 6.82 -15.08 -19.51
N THR A 107 7.92 -15.69 -19.04
CA THR A 107 8.64 -16.72 -19.81
C THR A 107 7.72 -17.92 -20.08
N ASP A 108 8.06 -18.75 -21.06
CA ASP A 108 7.20 -19.90 -21.40
C ASP A 108 7.08 -20.90 -20.25
N GLU A 109 8.15 -21.08 -19.46
CA GLU A 109 8.14 -21.93 -18.27
C GLU A 109 7.29 -21.34 -17.14
N GLU A 110 7.44 -20.05 -16.84
CA GLU A 110 6.59 -19.36 -15.86
C GLU A 110 5.13 -19.35 -16.28
N ARG A 111 4.86 -19.17 -17.58
CA ARG A 111 3.50 -19.18 -18.13
C ARG A 111 2.87 -20.55 -17.96
N ALA A 112 3.59 -21.63 -18.26
CA ALA A 112 3.11 -22.99 -18.06
C ALA A 112 2.77 -23.25 -16.58
N ARG A 113 3.68 -22.93 -15.66
CA ARG A 113 3.46 -23.08 -14.20
C ARG A 113 2.30 -22.20 -13.70
N TYR A 114 2.21 -20.97 -14.19
CA TYR A 114 1.12 -20.05 -13.84
C TYR A 114 -0.23 -20.60 -14.30
N GLN A 115 -0.31 -21.14 -15.52
CA GLN A 115 -1.53 -21.73 -16.06
C GLN A 115 -1.95 -22.98 -15.29
N GLU A 116 -1.01 -23.83 -14.90
CA GLU A 116 -1.27 -25.02 -14.08
C GLU A 116 -1.87 -24.63 -12.72
N GLU A 117 -1.22 -23.73 -11.99
CA GLU A 117 -1.72 -23.26 -10.68
C GLU A 117 -3.06 -22.52 -10.82
N ARG A 118 -3.22 -21.74 -11.88
CA ARG A 118 -4.49 -21.05 -12.15
C ARG A 118 -5.61 -22.03 -12.52
N ALA A 119 -5.33 -23.13 -13.21
CA ALA A 119 -6.32 -24.15 -13.52
C ALA A 119 -6.85 -24.80 -12.23
N ILE A 120 -5.98 -25.14 -11.29
CA ILE A 120 -6.36 -25.74 -9.99
C ILE A 120 -7.24 -24.77 -9.19
N TYR A 121 -6.81 -23.51 -9.09
CA TYR A 121 -7.58 -22.47 -8.40
C TYR A 121 -8.96 -22.26 -9.03
N THR A 122 -9.03 -22.10 -10.36
CA THR A 122 -10.29 -21.82 -11.05
C THR A 122 -11.24 -23.02 -11.08
N ALA A 123 -10.71 -24.25 -11.13
CA ALA A 123 -11.52 -25.47 -11.00
C ALA A 123 -12.22 -25.52 -9.64
N PHE A 124 -11.50 -25.26 -8.55
CA PHE A 124 -12.10 -25.22 -7.21
C PHE A 124 -13.18 -24.14 -7.07
N LEU A 125 -12.92 -22.92 -7.57
CA LEU A 125 -13.94 -21.86 -7.55
C LEU A 125 -15.22 -22.29 -8.27
N ARG A 126 -15.09 -22.92 -9.45
CA ARG A 126 -16.25 -23.39 -10.24
C ARG A 126 -17.01 -24.49 -9.53
N GLN A 127 -16.30 -25.49 -9.00
CA GLN A 127 -16.89 -26.61 -8.27
C GLN A 127 -17.65 -26.13 -7.02
N GLN A 128 -17.13 -25.13 -6.31
CA GLN A 128 -17.75 -24.56 -5.12
C GLN A 128 -18.78 -23.45 -5.43
N GLY A 129 -18.92 -23.04 -6.69
CA GLY A 129 -19.81 -21.94 -7.11
C GLY A 129 -19.38 -20.56 -6.58
N ILE A 130 -18.12 -20.37 -6.22
CA ILE A 130 -17.60 -19.12 -5.65
C ILE A 130 -17.40 -18.08 -6.75
N ARG A 131 -17.94 -16.88 -6.55
CA ARG A 131 -17.77 -15.74 -7.46
C ARG A 131 -16.86 -14.69 -6.82
N MET A 132 -15.62 -14.59 -7.29
CA MET A 132 -14.65 -13.63 -6.75
C MET A 132 -15.03 -12.15 -6.94
N GLY A 133 -15.97 -11.86 -7.86
CA GLY A 133 -16.46 -10.50 -8.08
C GLY A 133 -17.66 -10.10 -7.22
N SER A 134 -18.24 -11.01 -6.41
CA SER A 134 -19.37 -10.67 -5.52
C SER A 134 -18.88 -10.18 -4.16
N PRO A 135 -19.68 -9.35 -3.45
CA PRO A 135 -19.41 -9.03 -2.05
C PRO A 135 -19.21 -10.32 -1.23
N GLY A 136 -18.14 -10.40 -0.42
CA GLY A 136 -17.86 -11.59 0.38
C GLY A 136 -17.22 -12.76 -0.37
N GLY A 137 -16.96 -12.65 -1.68
CA GLY A 137 -16.47 -13.77 -2.50
C GLY A 137 -15.08 -14.27 -2.09
N TRP A 138 -14.23 -13.36 -1.61
CA TRP A 138 -12.90 -13.70 -1.10
C TRP A 138 -13.00 -14.43 0.25
N GLU A 139 -13.84 -13.93 1.15
CA GLU A 139 -14.12 -14.51 2.46
C GLU A 139 -14.69 -15.93 2.32
N ASP A 140 -15.63 -16.13 1.39
CA ASP A 140 -16.19 -17.44 1.07
C ASP A 140 -15.11 -18.41 0.55
N PHE A 141 -14.22 -17.93 -0.34
CA PHE A 141 -13.09 -18.72 -0.81
C PHE A 141 -12.19 -19.17 0.35
N ILE A 142 -11.76 -18.26 1.22
CA ILE A 142 -10.91 -18.57 2.38
C ILE A 142 -11.57 -19.60 3.30
N MET A 143 -12.84 -19.38 3.64
CA MET A 143 -13.58 -20.28 4.52
C MET A 143 -13.66 -21.69 3.93
N ARG A 144 -14.03 -21.81 2.66
CA ARG A 144 -14.19 -23.12 2.00
C ARG A 144 -12.85 -23.80 1.71
N SER A 145 -11.83 -23.05 1.31
CA SER A 145 -10.51 -23.60 1.01
C SER A 145 -9.85 -24.25 2.23
N SER A 146 -10.15 -23.78 3.44
CA SER A 146 -9.58 -24.34 4.67
C SER A 146 -10.10 -25.74 5.03
N ARG A 147 -11.28 -26.12 4.54
CA ARG A 147 -12.03 -27.31 5.01
C ARG A 147 -11.55 -28.62 4.41
N THR A 148 -11.02 -28.62 3.19
CA THR A 148 -10.66 -29.84 2.45
C THR A 148 -9.22 -29.81 1.98
N ALA A 149 -8.65 -30.99 1.69
CA ALA A 149 -7.32 -31.07 1.09
C ALA A 149 -7.28 -30.39 -0.30
N GLU A 150 -8.33 -30.59 -1.11
CA GLU A 150 -8.52 -29.92 -2.40
C GLU A 150 -8.57 -28.39 -2.24
N GLY A 151 -9.31 -27.90 -1.26
CA GLY A 151 -9.38 -26.47 -0.95
C GLY A 151 -8.03 -25.90 -0.55
N ARG A 152 -7.27 -26.60 0.30
CA ARG A 152 -5.92 -26.17 0.70
C ARG A 152 -4.98 -26.12 -0.50
N ARG A 153 -5.06 -27.11 -1.40
CA ARG A 153 -4.30 -27.12 -2.66
C ARG A 153 -4.70 -25.97 -3.58
N ALA A 154 -5.98 -25.60 -3.64
CA ALA A 154 -6.46 -24.44 -4.41
C ALA A 154 -5.99 -23.10 -3.82
N PHE A 155 -5.93 -22.99 -2.49
CA PHE A 155 -5.37 -21.83 -1.81
C PHE A 155 -3.86 -21.69 -2.07
N GLU A 156 -3.13 -22.79 -2.01
CA GLU A 156 -1.72 -22.83 -2.40
C GLU A 156 -1.53 -22.43 -3.86
N ALA A 157 -2.36 -22.95 -4.77
CA ALA A 157 -2.34 -22.59 -6.19
C ALA A 157 -2.59 -21.09 -6.43
N TYR A 158 -3.54 -20.51 -5.68
CA TYR A 158 -3.79 -19.07 -5.67
C TYR A 158 -2.56 -18.26 -5.21
N ARG A 159 -1.85 -18.72 -4.18
CA ARG A 159 -0.62 -18.05 -3.72
C ARG A 159 0.51 -18.20 -4.74
N ASN A 160 0.70 -19.38 -5.31
CA ASN A 160 1.76 -19.67 -6.27
C ASN A 160 1.57 -18.89 -7.57
N GLN A 161 0.36 -18.85 -8.15
CA GLN A 161 0.11 -18.06 -9.35
C GLN A 161 0.39 -16.56 -9.11
N LYS A 162 0.05 -16.04 -7.91
CA LYS A 162 0.34 -14.65 -7.55
C LYS A 162 1.83 -14.39 -7.43
N LYS A 163 2.57 -15.30 -6.78
CA LYS A 163 4.02 -15.20 -6.64
C LYS A 163 4.73 -15.21 -8.01
N LEU A 164 4.34 -16.13 -8.90
CA LEU A 164 4.86 -16.23 -10.26
C LEU A 164 4.59 -14.96 -11.07
N ALA A 165 3.39 -14.38 -10.93
CA ALA A 165 3.08 -13.12 -11.58
C ALA A 165 3.95 -11.99 -11.02
N LEU A 166 4.03 -11.83 -9.69
CA LEU A 166 4.67 -10.70 -9.01
C LEU A 166 6.19 -10.64 -9.18
N ALA A 167 6.86 -11.79 -9.06
CA ALA A 167 8.31 -11.92 -9.16
C ALA A 167 8.75 -12.56 -10.49
N ALA A 168 8.00 -12.32 -11.57
CA ALA A 168 8.35 -12.84 -12.88
C ALA A 168 9.77 -12.41 -13.30
N GLU A 169 10.54 -13.32 -13.89
CA GLU A 169 11.95 -13.11 -14.23
C GLU A 169 12.14 -11.90 -15.13
N ARG A 170 11.29 -11.75 -16.16
CA ARG A 170 11.30 -10.58 -17.06
C ARG A 170 10.94 -9.26 -16.36
N LYS A 171 10.22 -9.29 -15.24
CA LYS A 171 10.03 -8.08 -14.40
C LYS A 171 11.31 -7.73 -13.66
N LEU A 172 12.04 -8.72 -13.16
CA LEU A 172 13.31 -8.51 -12.48
C LEU A 172 14.41 -8.06 -13.48
N GLU A 173 14.43 -8.58 -14.70
CA GLU A 173 15.29 -8.09 -15.79
C GLU A 173 14.97 -6.62 -16.14
N LEU A 174 13.68 -6.28 -16.28
CA LEU A 174 13.28 -4.90 -16.53
C LEU A 174 13.63 -3.97 -15.36
N LEU A 175 13.47 -4.45 -14.13
CA LEU A 175 13.92 -3.72 -12.94
C LEU A 175 15.43 -3.45 -12.99
N ASP A 176 16.26 -4.43 -13.36
CA ASP A 176 17.71 -4.24 -13.55
C ASP A 176 18.01 -3.13 -14.56
N HIS A 177 17.35 -3.17 -15.72
CA HIS A 177 17.50 -2.14 -16.75
C HIS A 177 17.13 -0.74 -16.23
N LEU A 178 16.03 -0.62 -15.49
CA LEU A 178 15.60 0.66 -14.91
C LEU A 178 16.58 1.14 -13.83
N LEU A 179 17.05 0.26 -12.95
CA LEU A 179 18.06 0.61 -11.94
C LEU A 179 19.37 1.06 -12.59
N HIS A 180 19.78 0.44 -13.70
CA HIS A 180 20.96 0.84 -14.45
C HIS A 180 20.79 2.21 -15.15
N ALA A 181 19.61 2.44 -15.76
CA ALA A 181 19.26 3.70 -16.40
C ALA A 181 19.24 4.85 -15.37
N HIS A 182 18.72 4.57 -14.18
CA HIS A 182 18.60 5.50 -13.05
C HIS A 182 19.72 5.38 -12.02
N ARG A 183 20.89 4.85 -12.39
CA ARG A 183 22.01 4.63 -11.45
C ARG A 183 22.51 5.90 -10.74
N ARG A 184 22.15 7.09 -11.21
CA ARG A 184 22.50 8.40 -10.62
C ARG A 184 21.33 9.06 -9.87
N ASP A 185 20.16 8.46 -9.93
CA ASP A 185 18.95 8.95 -9.28
C ASP A 185 18.72 8.19 -7.96
N ARG A 186 17.85 8.75 -7.13
CA ARG A 186 17.38 8.09 -5.92
C ARG A 186 16.07 7.38 -6.24
N THR A 187 16.11 6.05 -6.16
CA THR A 187 15.06 5.15 -6.59
C THR A 187 14.50 4.38 -5.40
N ILE A 188 13.18 4.40 -5.24
CA ILE A 188 12.49 3.51 -4.28
C ILE A 188 11.72 2.46 -5.05
N VAL A 189 11.99 1.19 -4.74
CA VAL A 189 11.32 0.04 -5.31
C VAL A 189 10.26 -0.46 -4.34
N PHE A 190 9.02 -0.55 -4.80
CA PHE A 190 7.88 -1.02 -4.03
C PHE A 190 7.39 -2.37 -4.56
N THR A 191 7.09 -3.29 -3.65
CA THR A 191 6.44 -4.56 -3.96
C THR A 191 5.38 -4.89 -2.91
N GLU A 192 4.52 -5.87 -3.18
CA GLU A 192 3.41 -6.22 -2.31
C GLU A 192 3.81 -7.05 -1.08
N ASP A 193 4.82 -7.92 -1.20
CA ASP A 193 5.20 -8.84 -0.13
C ASP A 193 6.70 -8.83 0.20
N ASN A 194 7.01 -9.24 1.42
CA ASN A 194 8.38 -9.25 1.93
C ASN A 194 9.30 -10.23 1.20
N ALA A 195 8.79 -11.36 0.69
CA ALA A 195 9.64 -12.35 0.03
C ALA A 195 10.25 -11.73 -1.24
N THR A 196 9.45 -11.03 -2.03
CA THR A 196 9.95 -10.29 -3.20
C THR A 196 10.87 -9.14 -2.81
N VAL A 197 10.65 -8.45 -1.67
CA VAL A 197 11.61 -7.43 -1.17
C VAL A 197 12.98 -8.05 -0.95
N TYR A 198 13.04 -9.16 -0.22
CA TYR A 198 14.31 -9.79 0.11
C TYR A 198 14.97 -10.42 -1.12
N GLU A 199 14.18 -10.93 -2.07
CA GLU A 199 14.67 -11.41 -3.36
C GLU A 199 15.36 -10.28 -4.15
N ILE A 200 14.70 -9.13 -4.30
CA ILE A 200 15.28 -7.94 -4.95
C ILE A 200 16.52 -7.46 -4.19
N ALA A 201 16.45 -7.38 -2.86
CA ALA A 201 17.57 -6.94 -2.04
C ALA A 201 18.81 -7.82 -2.21
N GLN A 202 18.64 -9.15 -2.26
CA GLN A 202 19.72 -10.10 -2.47
C GLN A 202 20.24 -10.06 -3.90
N ARG A 203 19.35 -9.98 -4.90
CA ARG A 203 19.71 -10.00 -6.32
C ARG A 203 20.46 -8.73 -6.75
N PHE A 204 20.02 -7.57 -6.28
CA PHE A 204 20.58 -6.26 -6.68
C PHE A 204 21.51 -5.66 -5.61
N LEU A 205 21.71 -6.34 -4.48
CA LEU A 205 22.53 -5.88 -3.35
C LEU A 205 22.09 -4.50 -2.82
N VAL A 206 20.77 -4.31 -2.72
CA VAL A 206 20.16 -3.07 -2.25
C VAL A 206 19.52 -3.24 -0.85
N PRO A 207 19.52 -2.21 0.01
CA PRO A 207 18.91 -2.30 1.32
C PRO A 207 17.39 -2.53 1.26
N ALA A 208 16.92 -3.40 2.15
CA ALA A 208 15.51 -3.74 2.33
C ALA A 208 14.90 -3.07 3.56
N ILE A 209 13.71 -2.49 3.41
CA ILE A 209 12.88 -2.04 4.52
C ILE A 209 11.57 -2.83 4.51
N THR A 210 11.35 -3.64 5.54
CA THR A 210 10.07 -4.33 5.81
C THR A 210 9.59 -4.01 7.22
N HIS A 211 8.41 -4.52 7.58
CA HIS A 211 7.93 -4.45 8.97
C HIS A 211 8.85 -5.15 9.99
N GLN A 212 9.74 -6.03 9.53
CA GLN A 212 10.71 -6.74 10.38
C GLN A 212 11.99 -5.94 10.58
N THR A 213 12.24 -4.89 9.78
CA THR A 213 13.44 -4.05 9.89
C THR A 213 13.40 -3.24 11.19
N LYS A 214 14.46 -3.39 12.01
CA LYS A 214 14.57 -2.72 13.31
C LYS A 214 14.56 -1.19 13.12
N VAL A 215 13.99 -0.48 14.09
CA VAL A 215 13.85 1.00 14.03
C VAL A 215 15.19 1.69 13.77
N LYS A 216 16.26 1.27 14.46
CA LYS A 216 17.61 1.84 14.31
C LYS A 216 18.17 1.63 12.89
N GLU A 217 18.01 0.42 12.36
CA GLU A 217 18.46 0.05 11.01
C GLU A 217 17.70 0.81 9.93
N ARG A 218 16.37 0.84 10.02
CA ARG A 218 15.51 1.63 9.13
C ARG A 218 15.87 3.11 9.14
N SER A 219 16.09 3.68 10.33
CA SER A 219 16.49 5.10 10.45
C SER A 219 17.83 5.38 9.78
N GLN A 220 18.78 4.44 9.88
CA GLN A 220 20.08 4.54 9.22
C GLN A 220 19.95 4.45 7.70
N ILE A 221 19.23 3.45 7.17
CA ILE A 221 18.98 3.30 5.72
C ILE A 221 18.35 4.56 5.13
N LEU A 222 17.33 5.11 5.80
CA LEU A 222 16.64 6.32 5.34
C LEU A 222 17.54 7.56 5.42
N LYS A 223 18.41 7.65 6.42
CA LYS A 223 19.40 8.73 6.54
C LYS A 223 20.40 8.68 5.38
N ASP A 224 20.97 7.51 5.11
CA ASP A 224 21.98 7.32 4.07
C ASP A 224 21.38 7.49 2.67
N PHE A 225 20.11 7.10 2.48
CA PHE A 225 19.38 7.38 1.25
C PHE A 225 19.11 8.88 1.04
N ASN A 226 18.72 9.61 2.10
CA ASN A 226 18.54 11.06 2.03
C ASN A 226 19.85 11.81 1.78
N ALA A 227 20.96 11.34 2.36
CA ALA A 227 22.29 11.88 2.09
C ALA A 227 22.78 11.61 0.65
N GLY A 228 22.19 10.62 -0.03
CA GLY A 228 22.58 10.17 -1.36
C GLY A 228 23.70 9.13 -1.37
N ASP A 229 24.12 8.66 -0.20
CA ASP A 229 25.07 7.55 -0.03
C ASP A 229 24.45 6.23 -0.50
N LEU A 230 23.14 6.06 -0.26
CA LEU A 230 22.32 5.02 -0.88
C LEU A 230 21.46 5.61 -1.98
N ARG A 231 21.48 4.96 -3.15
CA ARG A 231 20.66 5.39 -4.31
C ARG A 231 19.41 4.57 -4.49
N VAL A 232 19.37 3.34 -3.97
CA VAL A 232 18.25 2.42 -4.16
C VAL A 232 17.85 1.83 -2.82
N VAL A 233 16.56 1.81 -2.53
CA VAL A 233 15.96 1.09 -1.41
C VAL A 233 14.76 0.31 -1.92
N VAL A 234 14.62 -0.94 -1.47
CA VAL A 234 13.43 -1.76 -1.73
C VAL A 234 12.60 -1.89 -0.47
N THR A 235 11.27 -1.79 -0.62
CA THR A 235 10.35 -1.90 0.51
C THR A 235 9.07 -2.62 0.11
N SER A 236 8.52 -3.42 1.03
CA SER A 236 7.17 -3.97 0.89
C SER A 236 6.18 -2.90 1.33
N LYS A 237 4.90 -3.09 0.98
CA LYS A 237 3.74 -2.36 1.52
C LYS A 237 4.12 -1.46 2.71
N VAL A 238 4.27 -0.18 2.38
CA VAL A 238 4.34 0.98 3.26
C VAL A 238 5.68 1.22 3.99
N LEU A 239 6.35 2.32 3.62
CA LEU A 239 7.03 3.18 4.60
C LEU A 239 5.90 3.84 5.40
N ASN A 240 5.45 3.19 6.49
CA ASN A 240 4.27 3.60 7.27
C ASN A 240 4.16 5.11 7.50
N GLU A 241 2.92 5.59 7.48
CA GLU A 241 2.48 6.92 7.90
C GLU A 241 3.23 7.35 9.17
N GLY A 242 3.86 8.53 9.11
CA GLY A 242 4.71 9.07 10.18
C GLY A 242 6.23 8.94 9.98
N VAL A 243 6.69 8.29 8.90
CA VAL A 243 8.11 8.33 8.50
C VAL A 243 8.33 9.43 7.46
N ASN A 244 9.32 10.30 7.68
CA ASN A 244 9.79 11.24 6.66
C ASN A 244 10.34 10.43 5.47
N VAL A 245 9.50 10.27 4.45
CA VAL A 245 9.87 9.48 3.29
C VAL A 245 10.94 10.25 2.51
N PRO A 246 12.05 9.58 2.13
CA PRO A 246 13.20 10.27 1.56
C PRO A 246 12.91 10.91 0.20
N GLU A 247 13.57 12.01 -0.14
CA GLU A 247 13.41 12.69 -1.44
C GLU A 247 13.84 11.78 -2.61
N ALA A 248 12.93 10.99 -3.18
CA ALA A 248 13.20 10.15 -4.33
C ALA A 248 12.81 10.87 -5.62
N ASN A 249 13.49 10.56 -6.73
CA ASN A 249 13.13 11.10 -8.05
C ASN A 249 12.53 10.00 -8.94
N VAL A 250 12.73 8.73 -8.56
CA VAL A 250 12.22 7.57 -9.29
C VAL A 250 11.51 6.65 -8.30
N ALA A 251 10.30 6.23 -8.64
CA ALA A 251 9.58 5.18 -7.93
C ALA A 251 9.30 4.05 -8.91
N ILE A 252 9.58 2.81 -8.51
CA ILE A 252 9.30 1.62 -9.31
C ILE A 252 8.37 0.73 -8.51
N VAL A 253 7.19 0.44 -9.05
CA VAL A 253 6.18 -0.40 -8.43
C VAL A 253 6.12 -1.72 -9.18
N LEU A 254 6.57 -2.79 -8.53
CA LEU A 254 6.32 -4.16 -8.97
C LEU A 254 4.89 -4.49 -8.54
N SER A 255 3.96 -4.35 -9.48
CA SER A 255 2.54 -4.43 -9.16
C SER A 255 2.12 -5.88 -8.86
N GLY A 256 1.25 -6.03 -7.86
CA GLY A 256 0.46 -7.22 -7.54
C GLY A 256 -0.99 -6.88 -7.12
N SER A 257 -1.23 -5.64 -6.66
CA SER A 257 -2.52 -5.15 -6.15
C SER A 257 -2.68 -3.63 -6.31
N GLY A 258 -3.92 -3.14 -6.17
CA GLY A 258 -4.27 -1.71 -6.30
C GLY A 258 -3.79 -0.83 -5.15
N SER A 259 -3.61 -1.38 -3.94
CA SER A 259 -3.26 -0.61 -2.75
C SER A 259 -1.89 0.06 -2.85
N VAL A 260 -0.89 -0.60 -3.47
CA VAL A 260 0.49 -0.08 -3.55
C VAL A 260 0.55 1.24 -4.33
N ARG A 261 -0.30 1.40 -5.35
CA ARG A 261 -0.31 2.60 -6.19
C ARG A 261 -1.02 3.78 -5.51
N GLU A 262 -2.13 3.55 -4.82
CA GLU A 262 -2.78 4.58 -4.01
C GLU A 262 -1.81 5.11 -2.94
N HIS A 263 -1.04 4.21 -2.31
CA HIS A 263 0.04 4.60 -1.41
C HIS A 263 1.15 5.38 -2.14
N VAL A 264 1.54 5.00 -3.35
CA VAL A 264 2.55 5.76 -4.13
C VAL A 264 2.03 7.14 -4.56
N GLN A 265 0.72 7.29 -4.78
CA GLN A 265 0.09 8.60 -4.97
C GLN A 265 0.07 9.44 -3.69
N ARG A 266 -0.14 8.83 -2.50
CA ARG A 266 0.10 9.50 -1.21
C ARG A 266 1.57 9.92 -1.07
N LEU A 267 2.48 9.09 -1.58
CA LEU A 267 3.91 9.37 -1.69
C LEU A 267 4.24 10.34 -2.85
N GLY A 268 3.28 10.82 -3.64
CA GLY A 268 3.52 11.83 -4.68
C GLY A 268 4.12 13.14 -4.15
N ARG A 269 4.02 13.38 -2.82
CA ARG A 269 4.71 14.47 -2.10
C ARG A 269 6.21 14.23 -1.89
N VAL A 270 6.64 12.99 -2.01
CA VAL A 270 8.01 12.49 -1.79
C VAL A 270 8.83 12.59 -3.07
N LEU A 271 8.16 12.39 -4.21
CA LEU A 271 8.76 12.57 -5.51
C LEU A 271 9.07 14.06 -5.72
N ARG A 272 10.34 14.41 -5.93
CA ARG A 272 10.76 15.79 -6.18
C ARG A 272 11.50 15.91 -7.51
N LYS A 273 11.39 17.08 -8.14
CA LYS A 273 12.16 17.40 -9.35
C LYS A 273 13.63 17.54 -8.99
N ARG A 274 14.51 17.04 -9.86
CA ARG A 274 15.95 17.30 -9.81
C ARG A 274 16.39 18.00 -11.07
N GLU A 275 17.06 19.16 -10.97
CA GLU A 275 17.82 19.82 -12.05
C GLU A 275 17.17 19.70 -13.45
N GLY A 276 15.91 20.11 -13.58
CA GLY A 276 15.18 20.11 -14.86
C GLY A 276 14.56 18.78 -15.30
N LYS A 277 14.75 17.68 -14.56
CA LYS A 277 14.07 16.39 -14.79
C LYS A 277 12.86 16.21 -13.87
N ARG A 278 11.75 15.77 -14.45
CA ARG A 278 10.53 15.37 -13.72
C ARG A 278 10.79 14.05 -12.99
N ALA A 279 10.10 13.87 -11.86
CA ALA A 279 10.11 12.57 -11.19
C ALA A 279 9.35 11.54 -12.04
N VAL A 280 9.73 10.28 -11.98
CA VAL A 280 9.11 9.21 -12.79
C VAL A 280 8.62 8.08 -11.91
N LEU A 281 7.40 7.62 -12.17
CA LEU A 281 6.77 6.46 -11.56
C LEU A 281 6.62 5.35 -12.60
N TYR A 282 7.36 4.26 -12.43
CA TYR A 282 7.23 3.06 -13.25
C TYR A 282 6.26 2.06 -12.60
N GLU A 283 5.27 1.57 -13.35
CA GLU A 283 4.38 0.47 -12.96
C GLU A 283 4.70 -0.76 -13.82
N LEU A 284 5.31 -1.79 -13.21
CA LEU A 284 5.66 -3.03 -13.89
C LEU A 284 4.52 -4.04 -13.72
N VAL A 285 3.98 -4.54 -14.84
CA VAL A 285 2.80 -5.41 -14.87
C VAL A 285 3.08 -6.67 -15.69
N SER A 286 2.80 -7.85 -15.14
CA SER A 286 2.85 -9.10 -15.89
C SER A 286 1.59 -9.26 -16.76
N ALA A 287 1.75 -9.12 -18.07
CA ALA A 287 0.69 -9.26 -19.06
C ALA A 287 0.12 -10.70 -19.08
N GLY A 288 -1.19 -10.83 -19.32
CA GLY A 288 -1.90 -12.11 -19.33
C GLY A 288 -2.13 -12.72 -17.95
N THR A 289 -1.86 -11.97 -16.87
CA THR A 289 -2.08 -12.40 -15.49
C THR A 289 -3.19 -11.60 -14.82
N SER A 290 -3.55 -11.97 -13.58
CA SER A 290 -4.45 -11.18 -12.74
C SER A 290 -4.00 -9.74 -12.52
N GLU A 291 -2.70 -9.44 -12.65
CA GLU A 291 -2.16 -8.08 -12.47
C GLU A 291 -2.67 -7.13 -13.56
N GLU A 292 -2.75 -7.60 -14.81
CA GLU A 292 -3.23 -6.80 -15.95
C GLU A 292 -4.68 -6.37 -15.75
N PHE A 293 -5.57 -7.30 -15.39
CA PHE A 293 -6.97 -6.98 -15.11
C PHE A 293 -7.12 -6.01 -13.94
N THR A 294 -6.34 -6.23 -12.88
CA THR A 294 -6.35 -5.34 -11.74
C THR A 294 -5.86 -3.95 -12.15
N SER A 295 -4.85 -3.83 -13.02
CA SER A 295 -4.34 -2.56 -13.55
C SER A 295 -5.35 -1.87 -14.50
N GLN A 296 -6.04 -2.62 -15.37
CA GLN A 296 -7.04 -2.07 -16.31
C GLN A 296 -8.27 -1.50 -15.61
N LYS A 297 -8.89 -2.24 -14.67
CA LYS A 297 -10.03 -1.74 -13.86
C LYS A 297 -9.70 -0.43 -13.12
N ARG A 298 -8.43 -0.17 -12.82
CA ARG A 298 -7.99 1.07 -12.15
C ARG A 298 -8.02 2.30 -13.05
N ARG A 299 -7.84 2.17 -14.37
CA ARG A 299 -7.92 3.33 -15.30
C ARG A 299 -9.34 3.89 -15.40
N GLU A 300 -10.35 3.04 -15.25
CA GLU A 300 -11.76 3.43 -15.28
C GLU A 300 -12.15 4.23 -14.01
N HIS A 301 -11.40 4.09 -12.91
CA HIS A 301 -11.56 4.85 -11.68
C HIS A 301 -10.90 6.23 -11.79
N ARG A 302 -11.65 7.21 -12.31
CA ARG A 302 -11.61 8.70 -12.19
C ARG A 302 -10.34 9.50 -11.80
N ALA A 303 -9.13 8.95 -11.80
CA ALA A 303 -7.87 9.67 -11.58
C ALA A 303 -7.08 9.90 -12.90
N TYR A 304 -7.72 9.66 -14.04
CA TYR A 304 -7.14 9.76 -15.38
C TYR A 304 -8.04 10.50 -16.39
N GLN A 305 -9.09 11.20 -15.92
CA GLN A 305 -9.73 12.27 -16.68
C GLN A 305 -9.14 13.60 -16.25
#